data_AF-A0A7S1CVT5-F1
#
_entry.id   AF-A0A7S1CVT5-F1
#
_cell.length_a   1.000
_cell.length_b   1.000
_cell.length_c   1.000
_cell.angle_alpha   90.00
_cell.angle_beta   90.00
_cell.angle_gamma   90.00
#
_symmetry.space_group_name_H-M   'P 1'
#
loop_
_entity.id
_entity.type
_entity.pdbx_description
1 polymer ?
#
loop_
_entity_poly.entity_id
_entity_poly.type
_entity_poly.pdbx_seq_one_letter_code
_entity_poly.pdbx_strand_id
1 'polypeptide(L)'
;VSDVLSLERVINTPKRGIGPAAIKGLSTAAERQGINVAEYVFGALNEEDVTSKSVRKSLSGFRDLISSIREKLEHNEPLHDVLNYIVDNTGYREYILGVKEEDSKKQVRLSNIDQLIDMSHTVVDE
;
A
#
# COMPACT_ATOMS: atom_id res chain seq x y z
N VAL A 1 8.72 -8.54 -11.48
CA VAL A 1 7.96 -7.29 -11.25
C VAL A 1 8.89 -6.39 -10.43
N SER A 2 9.17 -5.16 -10.88
CA SER A 2 10.05 -4.24 -10.13
C SER A 2 9.30 -3.65 -8.94
N ASP A 3 9.96 -3.52 -7.78
CA ASP A 3 9.40 -2.90 -6.57
C ASP A 3 8.85 -1.49 -6.82
N VAL A 4 9.40 -0.78 -7.81
CA VAL A 4 8.92 0.53 -8.27
C VAL A 4 7.48 0.43 -8.79
N LEU A 5 7.18 -0.54 -9.65
CA LEU A 5 5.85 -0.71 -10.21
C LEU A 5 4.84 -1.14 -9.14
N SER A 6 5.28 -1.97 -8.19
CA SER A 6 4.46 -2.36 -7.04
C SER A 6 4.11 -1.14 -6.19
N LEU A 7 5.10 -0.28 -5.88
CA LEU A 7 4.88 0.95 -5.12
C LEU A 7 3.89 1.89 -5.82
N GLU A 8 4.06 2.14 -7.12
CA GLU A 8 3.18 3.03 -7.89
C GLU A 8 1.72 2.58 -7.85
N ARG A 9 1.48 1.26 -7.83
CA ARG A 9 0.13 0.69 -7.75
C ARG A 9 -0.51 0.92 -6.38
N VAL A 10 0.25 0.79 -5.30
CA VAL A 10 -0.31 0.75 -3.94
C VAL A 10 -0.26 2.09 -3.21
N ILE A 11 0.72 2.96 -3.51
CA ILE A 11 0.98 4.19 -2.74
C ILE A 11 -0.25 5.12 -2.66
N ASN A 12 -1.10 5.13 -3.69
CA ASN A 12 -2.31 5.94 -3.74
C ASN A 12 -3.59 5.13 -4.07
N THR A 13 -3.56 3.82 -3.80
CA THR A 13 -4.71 2.92 -3.88
C THR A 13 -4.91 2.19 -2.54
N PRO A 14 -6.01 2.43 -1.80
CA PRO A 14 -7.04 3.45 -1.99
C PRO A 14 -6.48 4.88 -1.97
N LYS A 15 -7.30 5.89 -2.31
CA LYS A 15 -6.84 7.29 -2.41
C LYS A 15 -6.30 7.78 -1.07
N ARG A 16 -5.01 8.13 -1.03
CA ARG A 16 -4.31 8.71 0.13
C ARG A 16 -3.98 10.18 -0.05
N GLY A 17 -4.33 10.79 -1.18
CA GLY A 17 -3.94 12.19 -1.47
C GLY A 17 -2.49 12.33 -1.96
N ILE A 18 -1.81 11.23 -2.24
CA ILE A 18 -0.46 11.20 -2.84
C ILE A 18 -0.64 11.19 -4.37
N GLY A 19 -0.97 12.35 -4.92
CA GLY A 19 -1.29 12.50 -6.35
C GLY A 19 -0.08 12.34 -7.29
N PRO A 20 -0.31 12.28 -8.62
CA PRO A 20 0.75 12.09 -9.62
C PRO A 20 1.90 13.10 -9.52
N ALA A 21 1.61 14.36 -9.17
CA ALA A 21 2.63 15.39 -9.00
C ALA A 21 3.54 15.11 -7.78
N ALA A 22 2.97 14.60 -6.68
CA ALA A 22 3.75 14.22 -5.50
C ALA A 22 4.63 13.01 -5.80
N ILE A 23 4.07 11.98 -6.46
CA ILE A 23 4.82 10.79 -6.88
C ILE A 23 5.98 11.19 -7.80
N LYS A 24 5.73 12.05 -8.80
CA LYS A 24 6.78 12.57 -9.69
C LYS A 24 7.87 13.32 -8.91
N GLY A 25 7.49 14.13 -7.93
CA GLY A 25 8.45 14.83 -7.06
C GLY A 25 9.35 13.87 -6.28
N LEU A 26 8.78 12.81 -5.70
CA LEU A 26 9.52 11.75 -5.02
C LEU A 26 10.46 11.02 -5.98
N SER A 27 10.00 10.65 -7.18
CA SER A 27 10.83 10.01 -8.19
C SER A 27 12.00 10.89 -8.63
N THR A 28 11.77 12.17 -8.91
CA THR A 28 12.84 13.11 -9.27
C THR A 28 13.85 13.32 -8.12
N ALA A 29 13.38 13.32 -6.86
CA ALA A 29 14.28 13.39 -5.71
C ALA A 29 15.14 12.11 -5.57
N ALA A 30 14.55 10.93 -5.80
CA ALA A 30 15.25 9.66 -5.82
C ALA A 30 16.32 9.61 -6.92
N GLU A 31 15.98 10.03 -8.14
CA GLU A 31 16.88 10.10 -9.28
C GLU A 31 18.12 10.97 -9.00
N ARG A 32 17.95 12.11 -8.30
CA ARG A 32 19.07 12.99 -7.90
C ARG A 32 20.06 12.33 -6.94
N GLN A 33 19.61 11.31 -6.21
CA GLN A 33 20.44 10.52 -5.29
C GLN A 33 20.91 9.20 -5.93
N GLY A 34 20.55 8.93 -7.19
CA GLY A 34 20.95 7.72 -7.90
C GLY A 34 20.26 6.45 -7.40
N ILE A 35 19.13 6.56 -6.69
CA ILE A 35 18.34 5.44 -6.17
C ILE A 35 16.94 5.44 -6.77
N ASN A 36 16.23 4.31 -6.68
CA ASN A 36 14.85 4.24 -7.16
C ASN A 36 13.85 4.83 -6.15
N VAL A 37 12.64 5.16 -6.60
CA VAL A 37 11.62 5.82 -5.78
C VAL A 37 11.20 5.01 -4.55
N ALA A 38 11.25 3.67 -4.61
CA ALA A 38 10.93 2.83 -3.46
C ALA A 38 12.03 2.89 -2.40
N GLU A 39 13.30 2.79 -2.80
CA GLU A 39 14.45 2.99 -1.91
C GLU A 39 14.44 4.38 -1.27
N TYR A 40 14.07 5.40 -2.05
CA TYR A 40 13.94 6.75 -1.53
C TYR A 40 12.82 6.85 -0.49
N VAL A 41 11.60 6.44 -0.82
CA VAL A 41 10.43 6.54 0.09
C VAL A 41 10.64 5.77 1.40
N PHE A 42 11.24 4.59 1.35
CA PHE A 42 11.38 3.74 2.53
C PHE A 42 12.73 3.90 3.27
N GLY A 43 13.73 4.54 2.67
CA GLY A 43 15.06 4.67 3.25
C GLY A 43 15.54 6.12 3.37
N ALA A 44 15.71 6.81 2.24
CA ALA A 44 16.44 8.08 2.19
C ALA A 44 15.57 9.35 2.33
N LEU A 45 14.24 9.22 2.23
CA LEU A 45 13.32 10.35 2.34
C LEU A 45 13.33 10.96 3.73
N ASN A 46 13.67 12.25 3.80
CA ASN A 46 13.32 13.11 4.92
C ASN A 46 11.94 13.73 4.66
N GLU A 47 10.98 13.49 5.55
CA GLU A 47 9.60 13.99 5.37
C GLU A 47 9.51 15.51 5.35
N GLU A 48 10.46 16.22 5.96
CA GLU A 48 10.53 17.68 5.91
C GLU A 48 10.77 18.22 4.48
N ASP A 49 11.36 17.41 3.59
CA ASP A 49 11.55 17.76 2.18
C ASP A 49 10.22 17.76 1.40
N VAL A 50 9.17 17.12 1.94
CA VAL A 50 7.83 17.16 1.35
C VAL A 50 7.13 18.45 1.77
N THR A 51 7.02 19.40 0.82
CA THR A 51 6.46 20.74 1.07
C THR A 51 4.98 20.72 1.46
N SER A 52 4.18 19.85 0.83
CA SER A 52 2.75 19.77 1.14
C SER A 52 2.53 18.98 2.43
N LYS A 53 2.05 19.67 3.48
CA LYS A 53 1.74 19.04 4.78
C LYS A 53 0.77 17.86 4.65
N SER A 54 -0.22 17.96 3.75
CA SER A 54 -1.19 16.88 3.52
C SER A 54 -0.51 15.67 2.89
N VAL A 55 0.30 15.87 1.85
CA VAL A 55 1.06 14.77 1.21
C VAL A 55 2.03 14.15 2.20
N ARG A 56 2.72 14.96 3.01
CA ARG A 56 3.62 14.49 4.06
C ARG A 56 2.91 13.57 5.04
N LYS A 57 1.78 14.01 5.59
CA LYS A 57 0.96 13.20 6.51
C LYS A 57 0.52 11.89 5.88
N SER A 58 0.06 11.93 4.63
CA SER A 58 -0.38 10.72 3.91
C SER A 58 0.77 9.76 3.63
N LEU A 59 1.96 10.29 3.31
CA LEU A 59 3.14 9.49 3.04
C LEU A 59 3.67 8.84 4.32
N SER A 60 3.70 9.58 5.42
CA SER A 60 4.00 9.06 6.77
C SER A 60 3.07 7.90 7.13
N GLY A 61 1.74 8.10 7.05
CA GLY A 61 0.78 7.03 7.32
C GLY A 61 0.91 5.82 6.39
N PHE A 62 1.29 6.02 5.12
CA PHE A 62 1.59 4.91 4.22
C PHE A 62 2.86 4.15 4.62
N ARG A 63 3.93 4.86 5.04
CA ARG A 63 5.16 4.22 5.53
C ARG A 63 4.91 3.44 6.80
N ASP A 64 4.14 4.00 7.73
CA ASP A 64 3.76 3.35 8.99
C ASP A 64 2.97 2.05 8.73
N LEU A 65 2.02 2.08 7.80
CA LEU A 65 1.27 0.90 7.38
C LEU A 65 2.21 -0.21 6.87
N ILE A 66 3.13 0.13 5.95
CA ILE A 66 4.08 -0.84 5.40
C ILE A 66 5.02 -1.38 6.48
N SER A 67 5.48 -0.52 7.40
CA SER A 67 6.31 -0.94 8.53
C SER A 67 5.56 -1.90 9.44
N SER A 68 4.29 -1.60 9.74
CA SER A 68 3.44 -2.45 10.58
C SER A 68 3.21 -3.82 9.94
N ILE A 69 2.96 -3.86 8.63
CA ILE A 69 2.81 -5.13 7.90
C ILE A 69 4.10 -5.96 7.97
N ARG A 70 5.27 -5.33 7.78
CA ARG A 70 6.58 -6.01 7.88
C ARG A 70 6.80 -6.56 9.27
N GLU A 71 6.53 -5.77 10.30
CA GLU A 71 6.65 -6.20 11.69
C GLU A 71 5.77 -7.42 11.98
N LYS A 72 4.51 -7.44 11.51
CA LYS A 72 3.61 -8.59 11.68
C LYS A 72 4.15 -9.87 11.02
N LEU A 73 4.71 -9.74 9.81
CA LEU A 73 5.34 -10.85 9.10
C LEU A 73 6.61 -11.35 9.82
N GLU A 74 7.44 -10.43 10.33
CA GLU A 74 8.65 -10.76 11.10
C GLU A 74 8.32 -11.48 12.41
N HIS A 75 7.19 -11.15 13.05
CA HIS A 75 6.68 -11.84 14.23
C HIS A 75 5.96 -13.17 13.92
N ASN A 76 5.96 -13.61 12.66
CA ASN A 76 5.25 -14.81 12.21
C ASN A 76 3.77 -14.82 12.60
N GLU A 77 3.11 -13.66 12.57
CA GLU A 77 1.65 -13.62 12.69
C GLU A 77 1.01 -14.46 11.55
N PRO A 78 -0.13 -15.12 11.80
CA PRO A 78 -0.79 -15.91 10.77
C PRO A 78 -1.08 -15.09 9.51
N LEU A 79 -0.79 -15.64 8.31
CA LEU A 79 -0.89 -14.90 7.06
C LEU A 79 -2.29 -14.32 6.82
N HIS A 80 -3.34 -15.04 7.19
CA HIS A 80 -4.72 -14.57 7.10
C HIS A 80 -4.98 -13.34 7.97
N ASP A 81 -4.38 -13.26 9.16
CA ASP A 81 -4.49 -12.09 10.05
C ASP A 81 -3.76 -10.89 9.44
N VAL A 82 -2.59 -11.11 8.84
CA VAL A 82 -1.85 -10.04 8.14
C VAL A 82 -2.63 -9.53 6.93
N LEU A 83 -3.25 -10.42 6.14
CA LEU A 83 -4.07 -10.03 4.99
C LEU A 83 -5.33 -9.27 5.42
N ASN A 84 -6.03 -9.72 6.46
CA ASN A 84 -7.15 -8.98 7.04
C ASN A 84 -6.72 -7.59 7.52
N TYR A 85 -5.60 -7.52 8.25
CA TYR A 85 -5.01 -6.25 8.68
C TYR A 85 -4.74 -5.30 7.50
N ILE A 86 -4.18 -5.81 6.39
CA ILE A 86 -3.94 -5.03 5.18
C ILE A 86 -5.25 -4.49 4.61
N VAL A 87 -6.24 -5.36 4.41
CA VAL A 87 -7.51 -4.98 3.77
C VAL A 87 -8.24 -3.93 4.61
N ASP A 88 -8.25 -4.09 5.93
CA ASP A 88 -8.96 -3.21 6.85
C ASP A 88 -8.23 -1.87 7.03
N ASN A 89 -6.92 -1.87 7.28
CA ASN A 89 -6.16 -0.63 7.51
C ASN A 89 -5.91 0.18 6.23
N THR A 90 -6.04 -0.43 5.06
CA THR A 90 -6.05 0.31 3.80
C THR A 90 -7.43 0.86 3.44
N GLY A 91 -8.51 0.35 4.04
CA GLY A 91 -9.90 0.64 3.65
C GLY A 91 -10.23 0.09 2.26
N TYR A 92 -9.67 -1.07 1.89
CA TYR A 92 -9.75 -1.58 0.53
C TYR A 92 -11.16 -2.07 0.15
N ARG A 93 -11.90 -2.61 1.13
CA ARG A 93 -13.30 -3.02 0.93
C ARG A 93 -14.19 -1.82 0.63
N GLU A 94 -14.06 -0.76 1.43
CA GLU A 94 -14.76 0.51 1.25
C GLU A 94 -14.38 1.16 -0.07
N TYR A 95 -13.10 1.09 -0.45
CA TYR A 95 -12.62 1.54 -1.73
C TYR A 95 -13.33 0.84 -2.89
N ILE A 96 -13.45 -0.49 -2.87
CA ILE A 96 -14.18 -1.25 -3.90
C ILE A 96 -15.65 -0.85 -3.95
N LEU A 97 -16.30 -0.67 -2.81
CA LEU A 97 -17.69 -0.24 -2.76
C LEU A 97 -17.88 1.16 -3.38
N GLY A 98 -16.90 2.04 -3.18
CA GLY A 98 -16.88 3.42 -3.68
C GLY A 98 -16.44 3.61 -5.13
N VAL A 99 -15.86 2.61 -5.80
CA VAL A 99 -15.47 2.77 -7.21
C VAL A 99 -16.70 2.86 -8.13
N LYS A 100 -16.56 3.60 -9.23
CA LYS A 100 -17.60 3.72 -10.27
C LYS A 100 -17.58 2.49 -11.19
N GLU A 101 -18.06 1.37 -10.67
CA GLU A 101 -18.22 0.10 -11.39
C GLU A 101 -19.62 -0.48 -11.13
N GLU A 102 -20.04 -1.46 -11.94
CA GLU A 102 -21.26 -2.23 -11.71
C GLU A 102 -21.18 -3.03 -10.40
N ASP A 103 -22.28 -3.11 -9.67
CA ASP A 103 -22.31 -3.80 -8.36
C ASP A 103 -21.93 -5.28 -8.47
N SER A 104 -22.27 -5.94 -9.58
CA SER A 104 -21.85 -7.32 -9.85
C SER A 104 -20.32 -7.47 -9.89
N LYS A 105 -19.62 -6.52 -10.51
CA LYS A 105 -18.15 -6.52 -10.59
C LYS A 105 -17.52 -6.23 -9.23
N LYS A 106 -18.10 -5.31 -8.46
CA LYS A 106 -17.68 -5.05 -7.08
C LYS A 106 -17.79 -6.28 -6.21
N GLN A 107 -18.92 -6.99 -6.29
CA GLN A 107 -19.15 -8.22 -5.52
C GLN A 107 -18.15 -9.32 -5.88
N VAL A 108 -17.82 -9.47 -7.16
CA VAL A 108 -16.76 -10.40 -7.59
C VAL A 108 -15.40 -10.00 -7.00
N ARG A 109 -15.05 -8.72 -7.01
CA ARG A 109 -13.78 -8.24 -6.42
C ARG A 109 -13.71 -8.51 -4.91
N LEU A 110 -14.79 -8.25 -4.17
CA LEU A 110 -14.87 -8.52 -2.74
C LEU A 110 -14.75 -10.03 -2.46
N SER A 111 -15.51 -10.85 -3.19
CA SER A 111 -15.43 -12.31 -3.08
C SER A 111 -14.03 -12.84 -3.37
N ASN A 112 -13.30 -12.28 -4.34
CA ASN A 112 -11.94 -12.70 -4.63
C ASN A 112 -10.97 -12.37 -3.48
N ILE A 113 -11.20 -11.28 -2.75
CA ILE A 113 -10.40 -10.91 -1.58
C ILE A 113 -10.70 -11.87 -0.42
N ASP A 114 -11.97 -12.14 -0.15
CA ASP A 114 -12.36 -13.04 0.92
C ASP A 114 -11.85 -14.46 0.63
N GLN A 115 -11.95 -14.94 -0.62
CA GLN A 115 -11.35 -16.21 -1.04
C GLN A 115 -9.83 -16.25 -0.87
N LEU A 116 -9.12 -15.16 -1.19
CA LEU A 116 -7.67 -15.10 -1.01
C LEU A 116 -7.30 -15.23 0.48
N ILE A 117 -8.04 -14.56 1.36
CA ILE A 117 -7.86 -14.64 2.81
C ILE A 117 -8.17 -16.06 3.29
N ASP A 118 -9.30 -16.63 2.87
CA ASP A 118 -9.70 -18.00 3.23
C ASP A 118 -8.64 -19.03 2.82
N MET A 119 -8.10 -18.92 1.60
CA MET A 119 -7.04 -19.81 1.12
C MET A 119 -5.77 -19.70 1.95
N SER A 120 -5.46 -18.52 2.50
CA SER A 120 -4.24 -18.30 3.29
C SER A 120 -4.26 -18.97 4.67
N HIS A 121 -5.43 -19.45 5.14
CA HIS A 121 -5.51 -20.30 6.33
C HIS A 121 -4.82 -21.66 6.12
N THR A 122 -4.83 -22.18 4.89
CA THR A 122 -4.37 -23.53 4.56
C THR A 122 -2.88 -23.60 4.23
N VAL A 123 -2.24 -22.47 3.90
CA VAL A 123 -0.85 -22.41 3.41
C VAL A 123 0.19 -22.46 4.55
N VAL A 124 -0.24 -22.57 5.81
CA VAL A 124 0.67 -22.63 6.97
C VAL A 124 1.13 -24.06 7.30
N ASP A 125 0.64 -25.08 6.57
CA ASP A 125 0.85 -26.50 6.88
C ASP A 125 1.80 -27.27 5.93
N GLU A 126 2.68 -26.60 5.16
CA GLU A 126 3.73 -27.27 4.34
C GLU A 126 5.16 -26.83 4.66
#